data_AF-A0AAU1XP92-F1
#
_entry.id   AF-A0AAU1XP92-F1
#
_cell.length_a   1.000
_cell.length_b   1.000
_cell.length_c   1.000
_cell.angle_alpha   90.00
_cell.angle_beta   90.00
_cell.angle_gamma   90.00
#
_symmetry.space_group_name_H-M   'P 1'
#
loop_
_entity.id
_entity.type
_entity.pdbx_description
1 polymer ?
#
loop_
_entity_poly.entity_id
_entity_poly.type
_entity_poly.pdbx_seq_one_letter_code
_entity_poly.pdbx_strand_id
1 'polypeptide(L)'
;MSGRRLDWLGLTPEPERELPAAVAALRASSHHPPEAPTAPAELAAAERRRVERLVLRGSRHSWLRYLAEVTELVTAVAAGAGQGPEPGDRSAALLAAEVVLDHHRMLIGLPGPGYGRTARDRAALESAVRTLRTTARTGESR
;
A
#
# COMPACT_ATOMS: atom_id res chain seq x y z
N MET A 1 -13.87 -27.23 -16.53
CA MET A 1 -13.99 -26.50 -15.26
C MET A 1 -13.25 -25.18 -15.40
N SER A 2 -13.97 -24.05 -15.46
CA SER A 2 -13.41 -22.74 -15.80
C SER A 2 -12.36 -22.27 -14.81
N GLY A 3 -11.14 -22.10 -15.30
CA GLY A 3 -10.08 -21.39 -14.61
C GLY A 3 -10.54 -19.95 -14.33
N ARG A 4 -10.90 -19.68 -13.08
CA ARG A 4 -11.03 -18.32 -12.55
C ARG A 4 -9.62 -17.72 -12.53
N ARG A 5 -9.17 -17.25 -13.70
CA ARG A 5 -7.85 -16.65 -13.87
C ARG A 5 -7.72 -15.52 -12.86
N LEU A 6 -6.57 -15.49 -12.21
CA LEU A 6 -6.15 -14.50 -11.23
C LEU A 6 -5.79 -13.19 -11.95
N ASP A 7 -6.63 -12.75 -12.89
CA ASP A 7 -6.39 -11.55 -13.71
C ASP A 7 -6.26 -10.30 -12.81
N TRP A 8 -6.81 -10.36 -11.60
CA TRP A 8 -6.73 -9.31 -10.59
C TRP A 8 -5.48 -9.36 -9.71
N LEU A 9 -4.58 -10.35 -9.85
CA LEU A 9 -3.28 -10.41 -9.14
C LEU A 9 -2.17 -9.80 -9.98
N GLY A 10 -2.45 -8.75 -10.76
CA GLY A 10 -1.42 -7.98 -11.48
C GLY A 10 -0.48 -7.23 -10.53
N LEU A 11 0.24 -7.97 -9.69
CA LEU A 11 1.40 -7.52 -8.95
C LEU A 11 2.58 -8.26 -9.57
N THR A 12 3.62 -7.51 -9.90
CA THR A 12 4.90 -8.10 -10.33
C THR A 12 5.55 -8.80 -9.12
N PRO A 13 6.29 -9.91 -9.31
CA PRO A 13 6.71 -10.80 -8.21
C PRO A 13 7.78 -10.21 -7.26
N GLU A 14 8.47 -9.15 -7.65
CA GLU A 14 9.47 -8.47 -6.81
C GLU A 14 8.81 -7.57 -5.73
N PRO A 15 7.89 -6.64 -6.08
CA PRO A 15 7.21 -5.80 -5.08
C PRO A 15 6.26 -6.54 -4.13
N GLU A 16 5.78 -7.74 -4.48
CA GLU A 16 4.97 -8.58 -3.58
C GLU A 16 5.71 -8.98 -2.29
N ARG A 17 7.05 -9.02 -2.32
CA ARG A 17 7.85 -9.43 -1.15
C ARG A 17 7.98 -8.33 -0.12
N GLU A 18 8.04 -7.08 -0.57
CA GLU A 18 8.35 -5.93 0.29
C GLU A 18 7.08 -5.21 0.78
N LEU A 19 5.97 -5.31 0.04
CA LEU A 19 4.70 -4.69 0.40
C LEU A 19 4.19 -5.07 1.80
N PRO A 20 4.21 -6.35 2.24
CA PRO A 20 3.73 -6.70 3.58
C PRO A 20 4.53 -6.03 4.70
N ALA A 21 5.85 -5.88 4.52
CA ALA A 21 6.70 -5.20 5.50
C ALA A 21 6.42 -3.70 5.54
N ALA A 22 6.29 -3.06 4.36
CA ALA A 22 5.94 -1.65 4.27
C ALA A 22 4.56 -1.35 4.89
N VAL A 23 3.54 -2.15 4.58
CA VAL A 23 2.20 -1.98 5.14
C VAL A 23 2.19 -2.23 6.64
N ALA A 24 2.96 -3.22 7.14
CA ALA A 24 3.11 -3.45 8.57
C ALA A 24 3.73 -2.24 9.29
N ALA A 25 4.78 -1.64 8.72
CA ALA A 25 5.40 -0.42 9.23
C ALA A 25 4.40 0.74 9.26
N LEU A 26 3.67 0.97 8.16
CA LEU A 26 2.64 2.01 8.09
C LEU A 26 1.54 1.83 9.14
N ARG A 27 1.06 0.59 9.34
CA ARG A 27 0.05 0.28 10.36
C ARG A 27 0.60 0.49 11.77
N ALA A 28 1.86 0.12 12.03
CA ALA A 28 2.50 0.35 13.33
C ALA A 28 2.64 1.84 13.65
N SER A 29 2.98 2.68 12.65
CA SER A 29 3.04 4.14 12.83
C SER A 29 1.66 4.80 12.95
N SER A 30 0.61 4.18 12.41
CA SER A 30 -0.76 4.74 12.43
C SER A 30 -1.52 4.42 13.72
N HIS A 31 -1.17 3.32 14.40
CA HIS A 31 -1.71 2.99 15.72
C HIS A 31 -0.81 3.61 16.79
N HIS A 32 -1.41 4.16 17.85
CA HIS A 32 -0.67 4.49 19.06
C HIS A 32 0.16 3.26 19.48
N PRO A 33 1.41 3.41 19.98
CA PRO A 33 2.28 2.27 20.22
C PRO A 33 1.54 1.20 21.02
N PRO A 34 1.50 -0.06 20.56
CA PRO A 34 0.91 -1.13 21.36
C PRO A 34 1.62 -1.18 22.72
N GLU A 35 0.87 -1.44 23.79
CA GLU A 35 1.39 -1.55 25.17
C GLU A 35 2.53 -2.59 25.32
N ALA A 36 2.72 -3.46 24.33
CA ALA A 36 3.83 -4.40 24.23
C ALA A 36 4.64 -4.18 22.94
N PRO A 37 5.98 -4.17 23.00
CA PRO A 37 6.83 -4.08 21.83
C PRO A 37 6.68 -5.35 20.99
N THR A 38 5.86 -5.28 19.93
CA THR A 38 5.77 -6.34 18.93
C THR A 38 6.92 -6.16 17.94
N ALA A 39 7.73 -7.20 17.73
CA ALA A 39 8.88 -7.09 16.84
C ALA A 39 8.44 -6.77 15.40
N PRO A 40 9.14 -5.89 14.65
CA PRO A 40 8.77 -5.56 13.27
C PRO A 40 8.61 -6.78 12.34
N ALA A 41 9.42 -7.81 12.55
CA ALA A 41 9.34 -9.06 11.80
C ALA A 41 8.03 -9.82 12.03
N GLU A 42 7.46 -9.77 13.24
CA GLU A 42 6.20 -10.43 13.56
C GLU A 42 5.02 -9.71 12.92
N LEU A 43 5.05 -8.38 12.90
CA LEU A 43 4.06 -7.55 12.20
C LEU A 43 4.10 -7.81 10.68
N ALA A 44 5.30 -7.85 10.09
CA ALA A 44 5.48 -8.18 8.68
C ALA A 44 4.99 -9.60 8.36
N ALA A 45 5.28 -10.58 9.22
CA ALA A 45 4.79 -11.95 9.06
C ALA A 45 3.26 -12.05 9.19
N ALA A 46 2.64 -11.27 10.08
CA ALA A 46 1.19 -11.19 10.21
C ALA A 46 0.54 -10.61 8.94
N GLU A 47 1.10 -9.54 8.38
CA GLU A 47 0.60 -8.94 7.15
C GLU A 47 0.81 -9.86 5.95
N ARG A 48 1.95 -10.57 5.88
CA ARG A 48 2.18 -11.59 4.85
C ARG A 48 1.11 -12.69 4.91
N ARG A 49 0.79 -13.22 6.09
CA ARG A 49 -0.30 -14.22 6.26
C ARG A 49 -1.67 -13.65 5.87
N ARG A 50 -1.89 -12.35 6.05
CA ARG A 50 -3.14 -11.69 5.64
C ARG A 50 -3.24 -11.60 4.12
N VAL A 51 -2.18 -11.14 3.45
CA VAL A 51 -2.09 -11.10 1.99
C VAL A 51 -2.21 -12.50 1.40
N GLU A 52 -1.49 -13.49 1.95
CA GLU A 52 -1.57 -14.88 1.51
C GLU A 52 -3.00 -15.42 1.60
N ARG A 53 -3.72 -15.18 2.70
CA ARG A 53 -5.14 -15.57 2.81
C ARG A 53 -6.02 -14.84 1.79
N LEU A 54 -5.76 -13.56 1.49
CA LEU A 54 -6.49 -12.81 0.48
C LEU A 54 -6.22 -13.35 -0.94
N VAL A 55 -4.98 -13.76 -1.22
CA VAL A 55 -4.59 -14.36 -2.50
C VAL A 55 -5.23 -15.74 -2.66
N LEU A 56 -5.09 -16.61 -1.65
CA LEU A 56 -5.52 -18.02 -1.74
C LEU A 56 -7.04 -18.20 -1.58
N ARG A 57 -7.69 -17.37 -0.76
CA ARG A 57 -9.10 -17.55 -0.37
C ARG A 57 -9.96 -16.32 -0.56
N GLY A 58 -9.36 -15.20 -0.96
CA GLY A 58 -10.09 -13.95 -1.13
C GLY A 58 -10.90 -13.89 -2.42
N SER A 59 -11.61 -12.79 -2.53
CA SER A 59 -12.28 -12.36 -3.75
C SER A 59 -11.61 -11.10 -4.28
N ARG A 60 -11.88 -10.78 -5.55
CA ARG A 60 -11.53 -9.48 -6.12
C ARG A 60 -11.99 -8.31 -5.25
N HIS A 61 -13.17 -8.42 -4.63
CA HIS A 61 -13.68 -7.35 -3.76
C HIS A 61 -12.84 -7.20 -2.49
N SER A 62 -12.49 -8.30 -1.81
CA SER A 62 -11.63 -8.23 -0.62
C SER A 62 -10.21 -7.76 -0.94
N TRP A 63 -9.72 -8.08 -2.14
CA TRP A 63 -8.44 -7.58 -2.64
C TRP A 63 -8.46 -6.08 -2.89
N LEU A 64 -9.45 -5.57 -3.64
CA LEU A 64 -9.59 -4.13 -3.88
C LEU A 64 -9.80 -3.35 -2.59
N ARG A 65 -10.55 -3.91 -1.63
CA ARG A 65 -10.68 -3.32 -0.28
C ARG A 65 -9.33 -3.23 0.43
N TYR A 66 -8.51 -4.28 0.35
CA TYR A 66 -7.17 -4.26 0.93
C TYR A 66 -6.30 -3.15 0.31
N LEU A 67 -6.32 -2.98 -1.01
CA LEU A 67 -5.59 -1.90 -1.68
C LEU A 67 -6.10 -0.51 -1.33
N ALA A 68 -7.41 -0.35 -1.13
CA ALA A 68 -7.99 0.89 -0.62
C ALA A 68 -7.50 1.19 0.80
N GLU A 69 -7.46 0.19 1.70
CA GLU A 69 -6.89 0.37 3.04
C GLU A 69 -5.42 0.81 3.01
N VAL A 70 -4.61 0.25 2.10
CA VAL A 70 -3.21 0.67 1.92
C VAL A 70 -3.13 2.11 1.39
N THR A 71 -4.04 2.50 0.49
CA THR A 71 -4.13 3.87 -0.03
C THR A 71 -4.43 4.89 1.09
N GLU A 72 -5.34 4.55 2.01
CA GLU A 72 -5.62 5.39 3.18
C GLU A 72 -4.38 5.54 4.10
N LEU A 73 -3.62 4.47 4.33
CA LEU A 73 -2.38 4.55 5.13
C LEU A 73 -1.34 5.47 4.47
N VAL A 74 -1.13 5.33 3.17
CA VAL A 74 -0.18 6.16 2.41
C VAL A 74 -0.60 7.63 2.43
N THR A 75 -1.88 7.91 2.21
CA THR A 75 -2.40 9.29 2.17
C THR A 75 -2.36 9.95 3.55
N ALA A 76 -2.58 9.20 4.63
CA ALA A 76 -2.39 9.69 5.99
C ALA A 76 -0.94 10.11 6.26
N VAL A 77 0.05 9.29 5.88
CA VAL A 77 1.47 9.65 6.01
C VAL A 77 1.80 10.87 5.15
N ALA A 78 1.30 10.94 3.92
CA ALA A 78 1.52 12.10 3.04
C ALA A 78 0.90 13.39 3.59
N ALA A 79 -0.27 13.32 4.22
CA ALA A 79 -0.91 14.46 4.87
C ALA A 79 -0.11 14.95 6.09
N GLY A 80 0.41 14.01 6.90
CA GLY A 80 1.24 14.30 8.07
C GLY A 80 2.68 14.72 7.75
N ALA A 81 3.18 14.46 6.53
CA ALA A 81 4.55 14.79 6.12
C ALA A 81 4.89 16.29 6.19
N GLY A 82 3.90 17.18 6.35
CA GLY A 82 4.08 18.62 6.55
C GLY A 82 3.84 19.12 7.97
N GLN A 83 3.49 18.26 8.94
CA GLN A 83 3.13 18.67 10.31
C GLN A 83 3.95 17.87 11.36
N GLY A 84 5.00 18.48 11.92
CA GLY A 84 5.60 18.01 13.16
C GLY A 84 6.58 16.82 13.08
N PRO A 85 7.15 16.37 14.22
CA PRO A 85 8.47 15.73 14.25
C PRO A 85 8.53 14.26 13.81
N GLU A 86 7.43 13.51 13.83
CA GLU A 86 7.43 12.09 13.49
C GLU A 86 6.46 11.81 12.34
N PRO A 87 6.84 12.15 11.09
CA PRO A 87 6.11 11.66 9.95
C PRO A 87 6.23 10.14 9.94
N GLY A 88 5.11 9.41 9.90
CA GLY A 88 5.11 7.95 9.75
C GLY A 88 6.03 7.51 8.60
N ASP A 89 6.48 6.25 8.62
CA ASP A 89 7.56 5.77 7.75
C ASP A 89 7.35 6.13 6.27
N ARG A 90 8.04 7.19 5.84
CA ARG A 90 7.91 7.79 4.50
C ARG A 90 8.42 6.87 3.41
N SER A 91 9.51 6.15 3.68
CA SER A 91 10.09 5.19 2.74
C SER A 91 9.12 4.03 2.52
N ALA A 92 8.53 3.51 3.60
CA ALA A 92 7.47 2.52 3.50
C ALA A 92 6.23 3.05 2.76
N ALA A 93 5.84 4.31 3.00
CA ALA A 93 4.72 4.94 2.30
C ALA A 93 4.96 5.07 0.80
N LEU A 94 6.17 5.48 0.39
CA LEU A 94 6.55 5.59 -1.02
C LEU A 94 6.54 4.23 -1.70
N LEU A 95 7.14 3.21 -1.08
CA LEU A 95 7.16 1.85 -1.61
C LEU A 95 5.72 1.32 -1.79
N ALA A 96 4.90 1.40 -0.74
CA ALA A 96 3.52 0.95 -0.82
C ALA A 96 2.72 1.70 -1.90
N ALA A 97 2.92 3.02 -2.03
CA ALA A 97 2.25 3.83 -3.04
C ALA A 97 2.61 3.41 -4.48
N GLU A 98 3.89 3.17 -4.74
CA GLU A 98 4.38 2.77 -6.06
C GLU A 98 3.84 1.41 -6.46
N VAL A 99 3.85 0.44 -5.54
CA VAL A 99 3.31 -0.91 -5.77
C VAL A 99 1.81 -0.89 -6.06
N VAL A 100 1.03 -0.16 -5.26
CA VAL A 100 -0.43 -0.07 -5.47
C VAL A 100 -0.77 0.70 -6.75
N LEU A 101 0.01 1.73 -7.10
CA LEU A 101 -0.16 2.44 -8.37
C LEU A 101 0.11 1.56 -9.59
N ASP A 102 1.19 0.78 -9.56
CA ASP A 102 1.53 -0.15 -10.64
C ASP A 102 0.38 -1.15 -10.83
N HIS A 103 -0.11 -1.73 -9.72
CA HIS A 103 -1.26 -2.61 -9.73
C HIS A 103 -2.49 -1.98 -10.39
N HIS A 104 -2.87 -0.77 -9.96
CA HIS A 104 -4.04 -0.08 -10.51
C HIS A 104 -3.88 0.29 -11.99
N ARG A 105 -2.65 0.49 -12.47
CA ARG A 105 -2.35 0.77 -13.88
C ARG A 105 -2.44 -0.50 -14.72
N MET A 106 -1.97 -1.64 -14.23
CA MET A 106 -2.09 -2.93 -14.91
C MET A 106 -3.55 -3.33 -15.20
N LEU A 107 -4.52 -2.84 -14.42
CA LEU A 107 -5.95 -3.08 -14.68
C LEU A 107 -6.45 -2.49 -16.02
N ILE A 108 -5.72 -1.57 -16.66
CA ILE A 108 -6.15 -0.95 -17.94
C ILE A 108 -6.26 -1.97 -19.08
N GLY A 109 -5.42 -3.01 -19.04
CA GLY A 109 -5.37 -4.07 -20.05
C GLY A 109 -6.38 -5.20 -19.81
N LEU A 110 -7.16 -5.12 -18.74
CA LEU A 110 -8.10 -6.18 -18.35
C LEU A 110 -9.54 -5.82 -18.68
N PRO A 111 -10.35 -6.78 -19.12
CA PRO A 111 -11.77 -6.54 -19.38
C PRO A 111 -12.52 -6.20 -18.08
N GLY A 112 -13.46 -5.25 -18.20
CA GLY A 112 -14.41 -4.89 -17.14
C GLY A 112 -14.08 -3.60 -16.38
N PRO A 113 -14.88 -3.24 -15.35
CA PRO A 113 -14.88 -1.91 -14.77
C PRO A 113 -13.72 -1.66 -13.77
N GLY A 114 -12.72 -2.54 -13.71
CA GLY A 114 -11.67 -2.49 -12.67
C GLY A 114 -10.85 -1.22 -12.71
N TYR A 115 -10.37 -0.85 -13.90
CA TYR A 115 -9.56 0.34 -14.10
C TYR A 115 -10.32 1.63 -13.75
N GLY A 116 -11.61 1.72 -14.07
CA GLY A 116 -12.44 2.87 -13.73
C GLY A 116 -12.68 2.99 -12.22
N ARG A 117 -12.92 1.86 -11.54
CA ARG A 117 -13.19 1.83 -10.09
C ARG A 117 -12.01 2.31 -9.24
N THR A 118 -10.78 2.10 -9.70
CA THR A 118 -9.56 2.52 -8.97
C THR A 118 -9.09 3.93 -9.33
N ALA A 119 -9.85 4.69 -10.14
CA ALA A 119 -9.45 6.02 -10.59
C ALA A 119 -9.22 7.01 -9.43
N ARG A 120 -10.09 6.97 -8.40
CA ARG A 120 -9.95 7.81 -7.21
C ARG A 120 -8.67 7.46 -6.43
N ASP A 121 -8.42 6.18 -6.23
CA ASP A 121 -7.24 5.69 -5.51
C ASP A 121 -5.95 6.05 -6.25
N ARG A 122 -5.94 5.91 -7.60
CA ARG A 122 -4.80 6.36 -8.42
C ARG A 122 -4.51 7.85 -8.25
N ALA A 123 -5.53 8.70 -8.34
CA ALA A 123 -5.34 10.15 -8.21
C ALA A 123 -4.81 10.52 -6.80
N ALA A 124 -5.32 9.87 -5.76
CA ALA A 124 -4.86 10.07 -4.39
C ALA A 124 -3.41 9.64 -4.20
N LEU A 125 -3.04 8.45 -4.68
CA LEU A 125 -1.68 7.92 -4.59
C LEU A 125 -0.68 8.76 -5.40
N GLU A 126 -1.04 9.22 -6.61
CA GLU A 126 -0.19 10.11 -7.41
C GLU A 126 0.07 11.44 -6.71
N SER A 127 -0.94 11.98 -6.02
CA SER A 127 -0.77 13.18 -5.19
C SER A 127 0.13 12.89 -3.98
N ALA A 128 -0.09 11.78 -3.28
CA ALA A 128 0.71 11.38 -2.13
C ALA A 128 2.19 11.20 -2.50
N VAL A 129 2.50 10.51 -3.60
CA VAL A 129 3.88 10.33 -4.09
C VAL A 129 4.56 11.67 -4.36
N ARG A 130 3.86 12.63 -4.99
CA ARG A 130 4.41 13.98 -5.21
C ARG A 130 4.73 14.69 -3.91
N THR A 131 3.84 14.62 -2.92
CA THR A 131 4.06 15.22 -1.59
C THR A 131 5.25 14.58 -0.89
N LEU A 132 5.28 13.24 -0.78
CA LEU A 132 6.33 12.49 -0.09
C LEU A 132 7.72 12.76 -0.70
N ARG A 133 7.83 12.81 -2.04
CA ARG A 133 9.09 13.13 -2.75
C ARG A 133 9.52 14.58 -2.60
N THR A 134 8.57 15.53 -2.58
CA THR A 134 8.89 16.96 -2.39
C THR A 134 9.46 17.21 -1.01
N THR A 135 8.84 16.64 0.03
CA THR A 135 9.31 16.78 1.40
C THR A 135 10.68 16.12 1.63
N ALA A 136 10.96 14.98 0.99
CA ALA A 136 12.29 14.35 1.05
C ALA A 136 13.39 15.30 0.58
N ARG A 137 13.18 15.98 -0.56
CA ARG A 137 14.13 16.95 -1.12
C ARG A 137 14.35 18.17 -0.22
N THR A 138 13.31 18.63 0.46
CA THR A 138 13.42 19.74 1.43
C THR A 138 14.16 19.32 2.70
N GLY A 139 14.05 18.05 3.11
CA GLY A 139 14.78 17.50 4.26
C GLY A 139 16.28 17.29 4.00
N GLU A 140 16.67 16.91 2.79
CA GLU A 140 18.09 16.75 2.39
C GLU A 140 18.83 18.08 2.20
N SER A 141 18.11 19.20 2.08
CA SER A 141 18.70 20.54 1.87
C SER A 141 18.98 21.30 3.18
N ARG A 142 19.03 20.61 4.33
CA ARG A 142 19.20 21.20 5.67
C ARG A 142 20.42 20.67 6.39
#